data_AF-A0A1S3JEY0-F1
#
_entry.id   AF-A0A1S3JEY0-F1
#
_cell.length_a   1.000
_cell.length_b   1.000
_cell.length_c   1.000
_cell.angle_alpha   90.00
_cell.angle_beta   90.00
_cell.angle_gamma   90.00
#
_symmetry.space_group_name_H-M   'P 1'
#
loop_
_entity.id
_entity.type
_entity.pdbx_description
1 polymer ?
#
loop_
_entity_poly.entity_id
_entity_poly.type
_entity_poly.pdbx_seq_one_letter_code
_entity_poly.pdbx_strand_id
1 'polypeptide(L)'
;MTTVASKVPFSELAGLLEKISKKQGADKKLLLQEFINRWRDFHGKLHADDANTTDSFYSALRLLLPHLERERAAYGIKENTLAKLYIEVLCLGKDSPAADKLIKYRAPKNAKG
;
A
#
# COMPACT_ATOMS: atom_id res chain seq x y z
N MET A 1 16.59 12.16 10.25
CA MET A 1 17.32 10.96 9.80
C MET A 1 16.77 10.55 8.45
N THR A 2 17.65 10.29 7.48
CA THR A 2 17.22 9.83 6.15
C THR A 2 16.88 8.35 6.23
N THR A 3 15.77 7.94 5.62
CA THR A 3 15.36 6.53 5.54
C THR A 3 15.19 6.10 4.09
N VAL A 4 15.30 4.82 3.80
CA VAL A 4 14.98 4.28 2.48
C VAL A 4 13.55 4.64 2.09
N ALA A 5 12.60 4.53 3.03
CA ALA A 5 11.20 4.86 2.81
C ALA A 5 10.99 6.33 2.36
N SER A 6 11.81 7.27 2.83
CA SER A 6 11.77 8.68 2.41
C SER A 6 12.27 8.92 0.98
N LYS A 7 12.96 7.94 0.38
CA LYS A 7 13.55 8.02 -0.97
C LYS A 7 12.82 7.16 -2.00
N VAL A 8 12.05 6.17 -1.55
CA VAL A 8 11.26 5.30 -2.43
C VAL A 8 9.86 5.92 -2.63
N PRO A 9 9.50 6.31 -3.86
CA PRO A 9 8.16 6.81 -4.14
C PRO A 9 7.10 5.75 -3.84
N PHE A 10 5.97 6.15 -3.25
CA PHE A 10 4.86 5.23 -2.99
C PHE A 10 4.32 4.56 -4.28
N SER A 11 4.44 5.25 -5.42
CA SER A 11 4.08 4.70 -6.73
C SER A 11 4.88 3.45 -7.12
N GLU A 12 6.13 3.28 -6.65
CA GLU A 12 6.87 2.04 -6.88
C GLU A 12 6.24 0.85 -6.14
N LEU A 13 5.84 1.05 -4.88
CA LEU A 13 5.16 0.03 -4.10
C LEU A 13 3.77 -0.30 -4.69
N ALA A 14 3.00 0.72 -5.04
CA ALA A 14 1.70 0.52 -5.69
C ALA A 14 1.83 -0.21 -7.04
N GLY A 15 2.84 0.15 -7.84
CA GLY A 15 3.15 -0.52 -9.10
C GLY A 15 3.59 -1.97 -8.91
N LEU A 16 4.34 -2.29 -7.85
CA LEU A 16 4.66 -3.66 -7.48
C LEU A 16 3.40 -4.46 -7.14
N LEU A 17 2.54 -3.92 -6.27
CA LEU A 17 1.30 -4.58 -5.84
C LEU A 17 0.38 -4.87 -7.03
N GLU A 18 0.29 -3.94 -7.98
CA GLU A 18 -0.47 -4.12 -9.21
C GLU A 18 0.11 -5.20 -10.14
N LYS A 19 1.44 -5.33 -10.20
CA LYS A 19 2.09 -6.43 -10.92
C LYS A 19 1.82 -7.77 -10.22
N ILE A 20 1.94 -7.81 -8.90
CA ILE A 20 1.70 -9.03 -8.10
C ILE A 20 0.25 -9.49 -8.21
N SER A 21 -0.72 -8.57 -8.21
CA SER A 21 -2.16 -8.90 -8.30
C SER A 21 -2.52 -9.62 -9.61
N LYS A 22 -1.75 -9.37 -10.68
CA LYS A 22 -1.93 -9.95 -12.02
C LYS A 22 -1.13 -11.23 -12.30
N LYS A 23 -0.28 -11.66 -11.37
CA LYS A 23 0.59 -12.84 -11.53
C LYS A 23 0.11 -14.01 -10.68
N GLN A 24 0.71 -15.19 -10.86
CA GLN A 24 0.39 -16.40 -10.10
C GLN A 24 1.68 -17.10 -9.65
N GLY A 25 1.60 -17.85 -8.54
CA GLY A 25 2.67 -18.74 -8.09
C GLY A 25 4.05 -18.07 -7.98
N ALA A 26 5.06 -18.69 -8.61
CA ALA A 26 6.47 -18.30 -8.52
C ALA A 26 6.74 -16.86 -8.99
N ASP A 27 5.99 -16.35 -9.97
CA ASP A 27 6.16 -15.00 -10.49
C ASP A 27 5.92 -13.93 -9.42
N LYS A 28 4.94 -14.15 -8.52
CA LYS A 28 4.69 -13.24 -7.38
C LYS A 28 5.89 -13.18 -6.45
N LYS A 29 6.48 -14.34 -6.17
CA LYS A 29 7.66 -14.46 -5.30
C LYS A 29 8.84 -13.73 -5.92
N LEU A 30 9.08 -13.91 -7.22
CA LEU A 30 10.19 -13.26 -7.92
C LEU A 30 10.08 -11.73 -7.85
N LEU A 31 8.91 -11.17 -8.18
CA LEU A 31 8.66 -9.72 -8.13
C LEU A 31 8.90 -9.14 -6.73
N LEU A 32 8.41 -9.83 -5.69
CA LEU A 32 8.60 -9.39 -4.32
C LEU A 32 10.08 -9.50 -3.89
N GLN A 33 10.77 -10.58 -4.28
CA GLN A 33 12.18 -10.77 -3.98
C GLN A 33 13.06 -9.69 -4.62
N GLU A 34 12.80 -9.35 -5.88
CA GLU A 34 13.49 -8.25 -6.57
C GLU A 34 13.30 -6.92 -5.87
N PHE A 35 12.08 -6.60 -5.42
CA PHE A 35 11.80 -5.37 -4.68
C PHE A 35 12.54 -5.32 -3.34
N ILE A 36 12.51 -6.42 -2.57
CA ILE A 36 13.20 -6.51 -1.27
C ILE A 36 14.73 -6.41 -1.46
N ASN A 37 15.28 -7.04 -2.49
CA ASN A 37 16.71 -6.96 -2.78
C ASN A 37 17.13 -5.54 -3.13
N ARG A 38 16.40 -4.85 -4.01
CA ARG A 38 16.66 -3.43 -4.31
C ARG A 38 16.59 -2.54 -3.07
N TRP A 39 15.62 -2.80 -2.18
CA TRP A 39 15.52 -2.07 -0.91
C TRP A 39 16.75 -2.29 -0.04
N ARG A 40 17.21 -3.53 0.11
CA ARG A 40 18.40 -3.89 0.90
C ARG A 40 19.67 -3.28 0.30
N ASP A 41 19.84 -3.34 -1.01
CA ASP A 41 20.99 -2.75 -1.69
C ASP A 41 21.04 -1.24 -1.49
N PHE A 42 19.88 -0.58 -1.56
CA PHE A 42 19.78 0.85 -1.33
C PHE A 42 19.97 1.22 0.14
N HIS A 43 19.45 0.41 1.07
CA HIS A 43 19.69 0.56 2.52
C HIS A 43 21.19 0.50 2.84
N GLY A 44 21.90 -0.51 2.32
CA GLY A 44 23.33 -0.66 2.52
C GLY A 44 24.16 0.50 1.97
N LYS A 45 23.73 1.11 0.86
CA LYS A 45 24.36 2.33 0.32
C LYS A 45 24.04 3.57 1.14
N LEU A 46 22.78 3.71 1.59
CA LEU A 46 22.30 4.89 2.30
C LEU A 46 22.89 4.99 3.72
N HIS A 47 23.09 3.86 4.38
CA HIS A 47 23.57 3.77 5.77
C HIS A 47 24.97 3.17 5.86
N ALA A 48 25.79 3.30 4.80
CA ALA A 48 27.14 2.73 4.78
C ALA A 48 28.00 3.18 5.96
N ASP A 49 27.81 4.42 6.42
CA ASP A 49 28.55 5.03 7.52
C ASP A 49 27.79 5.03 8.87
N ASP A 50 26.60 4.42 8.93
CA ASP A 50 25.76 4.36 10.13
C ASP A 50 25.45 2.91 10.53
N ALA A 51 26.37 2.33 11.30
CA ALA A 51 26.23 0.98 11.82
C ALA A 51 25.09 0.82 12.86
N ASN A 52 24.55 1.91 13.39
CA ASN A 52 23.52 1.89 14.43
C ASN A 52 22.14 2.31 13.88
N THR A 53 21.98 2.37 12.56
CA THR A 53 20.72 2.74 11.94
C THR A 53 19.59 1.82 12.37
N THR A 54 18.44 2.40 12.74
CA THR A 54 17.19 1.66 13.00
C THR A 54 16.29 1.58 11.77
N ASP A 55 16.74 2.13 10.63
CA ASP A 55 15.98 2.08 9.39
C ASP A 55 15.85 0.65 8.88
N SER A 56 14.68 0.30 8.36
CA SER A 56 14.36 -1.07 7.99
C SER A 56 13.30 -1.15 6.89
N PHE A 57 13.05 -2.37 6.42
CA PHE A 57 11.97 -2.66 5.48
C PHE A 57 10.56 -2.52 6.09
N TYR A 58 10.44 -2.28 7.41
CA TYR A 58 9.18 -2.26 8.13
C TYR A 58 8.15 -1.29 7.51
N SER A 59 8.60 -0.11 7.06
CA SER A 59 7.76 0.91 6.42
C SER A 59 7.02 0.40 5.18
N ALA A 60 7.64 -0.47 4.38
CA ALA A 60 6.97 -1.12 3.24
C ALA A 60 6.23 -2.40 3.68
N LEU A 61 6.82 -3.20 4.57
CA LEU A 61 6.24 -4.46 5.02
C LEU A 61 4.87 -4.28 5.66
N ARG A 62 4.69 -3.23 6.47
CA ARG A 62 3.40 -2.91 7.11
C ARG A 62 2.30 -2.56 6.11
N LEU A 63 2.65 -2.17 4.88
CA LEU A 63 1.71 -1.91 3.79
C LEU A 63 1.45 -3.18 2.95
N LEU A 64 2.44 -4.09 2.88
CA LEU A 64 2.28 -5.40 2.24
C LEU A 64 1.42 -6.36 3.07
N LEU A 65 1.55 -6.30 4.40
CA LEU A 65 0.83 -7.14 5.36
C LEU A 65 0.00 -6.29 6.33
N PRO A 66 -0.99 -5.52 5.82
CA PRO A 66 -1.72 -4.54 6.65
C PRO A 66 -2.52 -5.20 7.78
N HIS A 67 -2.89 -6.48 7.64
CA HIS A 67 -3.58 -7.24 8.68
C HIS A 67 -2.69 -7.61 9.88
N LEU A 68 -1.37 -7.45 9.77
CA LEU A 68 -0.40 -7.65 10.86
C LEU A 68 0.06 -6.34 11.48
N GLU A 69 -0.54 -5.21 11.10
CA GLU A 69 -0.26 -3.90 11.70
C GLU A 69 -0.71 -3.87 13.16
N ARG A 70 0.19 -3.42 14.06
CA ARG A 70 -0.07 -3.35 15.51
C ARG A 70 0.36 -2.03 16.15
N GLU A 71 1.18 -1.24 15.45
CA GLU A 71 1.68 0.04 15.96
C GLU A 71 0.63 1.14 15.75
N ARG A 72 -0.08 1.12 14.62
CA ARG A 72 -1.19 2.05 14.36
C ARG A 72 -2.51 1.51 14.91
N ALA A 73 -3.25 2.39 15.58
CA ALA A 73 -4.62 2.12 15.97
C ALA A 73 -5.53 1.95 14.74
N ALA A 74 -6.72 1.38 14.96
CA ALA A 74 -7.73 1.24 13.91
C ALA A 74 -8.06 2.61 13.29
N TYR A 75 -8.06 2.68 11.95
CA TYR A 75 -8.33 3.94 11.25
C TYR A 75 -9.76 4.46 11.48
N GLY A 76 -10.70 3.57 11.83
CA GLY A 76 -12.12 3.95 11.99
C GLY A 76 -12.80 4.38 10.69
N ILE A 77 -12.19 4.13 9.53
CA ILE A 77 -12.71 4.52 8.21
C ILE A 77 -13.53 3.37 7.64
N LYS A 78 -14.80 3.65 7.32
CA LYS A 78 -15.71 2.75 6.60
C LYS A 78 -15.82 3.16 5.14
N GLU A 79 -16.19 2.23 4.26
CA GLU A 79 -16.34 2.46 2.82
C GLU A 79 -17.33 3.58 2.52
N ASN A 80 -18.44 3.68 3.26
CA ASN A 80 -19.42 4.75 3.09
C ASN A 80 -18.84 6.14 3.42
N THR A 81 -17.97 6.24 4.43
CA THR A 81 -17.28 7.49 4.75
C THR A 81 -16.32 7.87 3.63
N LEU A 82 -15.56 6.91 3.11
CA LEU A 82 -14.65 7.13 1.99
C LEU A 82 -15.38 7.51 0.70
N ALA A 83 -16.54 6.89 0.43
CA ALA A 83 -17.39 7.22 -0.72
C ALA A 83 -17.88 8.67 -0.68
N LYS A 84 -18.39 9.13 0.47
CA LYS A 84 -18.82 10.52 0.66
C LYS A 84 -17.67 11.50 0.44
N LEU A 85 -16.48 11.20 0.97
CA LEU A 85 -15.30 12.02 0.79
C LEU A 85 -14.89 12.12 -0.68
N TYR A 86 -14.90 11.01 -1.43
CA TYR A 86 -14.60 11.04 -2.87
C TYR A 86 -15.62 11.85 -3.68
N ILE A 87 -16.90 11.75 -3.36
CA ILE A 87 -17.96 12.54 -4.03
C ILE A 87 -17.72 14.04 -3.82
N GLU A 88 -17.37 14.43 -2.60
CA GLU A 88 -17.11 15.82 -2.24
C GLU A 88 -15.83 16.34 -2.92
N VAL A 89 -14.70 15.66 -2.76
CA VAL A 89 -13.39 16.09 -3.30
C VAL A 89 -13.37 16.12 -4.82
N LEU A 90 -14.08 15.20 -5.49
CA LEU A 90 -14.14 15.12 -6.95
C LEU A 90 -15.34 15.89 -7.54
N CYS A 91 -16.13 16.58 -6.70
CA CYS A 91 -17.34 17.32 -7.10
C CYS A 91 -18.30 16.49 -7.97
N LEU A 92 -18.52 15.21 -7.60
CA LEU A 92 -19.43 14.35 -8.35
C LEU A 92 -20.88 14.82 -8.11
N GLY A 93 -21.67 14.89 -9.19
CA GLY A 93 -23.11 15.10 -9.06
C GLY A 93 -23.72 14.03 -8.16
N LYS A 94 -24.54 14.42 -7.19
CA LYS A 94 -25.12 13.50 -6.19
C LYS A 94 -25.92 12.37 -6.84
N ASP A 95 -26.56 12.66 -7.97
CA ASP A 95 -27.36 11.71 -8.75
C ASP A 95 -26.58 11.10 -9.93
N SER A 96 -25.26 11.33 -10.00
CA SER A 96 -24.42 10.77 -11.06
C SER A 96 -24.23 9.26 -10.87
N PRO A 97 -24.12 8.49 -11.96
CA PRO A 97 -23.83 7.06 -11.87
C PRO A 97 -22.56 6.72 -11.08
N ALA A 98 -21.56 7.61 -11.09
CA ALA A 98 -20.31 7.44 -10.35
C ALA A 98 -20.52 7.59 -8.83
N ALA A 99 -21.23 8.63 -8.40
CA ALA A 99 -21.58 8.82 -6.99
C ALA A 99 -22.43 7.66 -6.47
N ASP A 100 -23.41 7.22 -7.27
CA ASP A 100 -24.29 6.09 -6.94
C ASP A 100 -23.51 4.79 -6.76
N LYS A 101 -22.52 4.52 -7.63
CA LYS A 101 -21.65 3.34 -7.54
C LYS A 101 -20.81 3.32 -6.26
N LEU A 102 -20.32 4.49 -5.82
CA LEU A 102 -19.53 4.62 -4.59
C LEU A 102 -20.41 4.39 -3.34
N ILE A 103 -21.56 5.05 -3.26
CA ILE A 103 -22.45 4.99 -2.08
C ILE A 103 -23.12 3.63 -1.92
N LYS A 104 -23.51 3.00 -3.02
CA LYS A 104 -24.23 1.71 -3.01
C LYS A 104 -23.29 0.51 -3.09
N TYR A 105 -21.97 0.70 -2.96
CA TYR A 105 -21.00 -0.39 -2.96
C TYR A 105 -21.32 -1.43 -1.89
N ARG A 106 -21.24 -2.71 -2.25
CA ARG A 106 -21.35 -3.85 -1.34
C ARG A 106 -20.17 -4.76 -1.55
N ALA A 107 -19.52 -5.16 -0.47
CA ALA A 107 -18.44 -6.14 -0.52
C ALA A 107 -18.96 -7.44 -1.18
N PRO A 108 -18.23 -8.00 -2.17
CA PRO A 108 -18.62 -9.26 -2.79
C PRO A 108 -18.61 -10.37 -1.74
N LYS A 109 -19.71 -11.11 -1.63
CA LYS A 109 -19.93 -12.16 -0.62
C LYS A 109 -18.91 -13.32 -0.68
N ASN A 110 -18.13 -13.41 -1.76
CA ASN A 110 -17.21 -14.52 -2.04
C ASN A 110 -15.73 -14.11 -2.04
N ALA A 111 -15.37 -12.91 -1.55
CA ALA A 111 -13.98 -12.56 -1.36
C ALA A 111 -13.42 -13.35 -0.17
N LYS A 112 -12.90 -14.56 -0.43
CA LYS A 112 -12.05 -15.26 0.53
C LYS A 112 -10.76 -14.45 0.65
N GLY A 113 -10.55 -13.86 1.83
CA GLY A 113 -9.28 -13.25 2.22
C GLY A 113 -8.16 -14.26 2.33
#